data_AF-A0A3B1BTS3-F1
#
_entry.id   AF-A0A3B1BTS3-F1
#
_cell.length_a   1.000
_cell.length_b   1.000
_cell.length_c   1.000
_cell.angle_alpha   90.00
_cell.angle_beta   90.00
_cell.angle_gamma   90.00
#
_symmetry.space_group_name_H-M   'P 1'
#
loop_
_entity.id
_entity.type
_entity.pdbx_description
1 polymer ?
#
loop_
_entity_poly.entity_id
_entity_poly.type
_entity_poly.pdbx_seq_one_letter_code
_entity_poly.pdbx_strand_id
1 'polypeptide(L)' 'AIWFEEKQVVLRDTSVKKLKLPYVDAKLCVGCGICENKCPVRDHAAIRVTSVGETRSKTNRMILEK' A
#
# COMPACT_ATOMS: atom_id res chain seq x y z
N ALA A 1 10.45 -2.42 -1.27
CA ALA A 1 9.40 -1.38 -1.16
C ALA A 1 8.04 -1.96 -0.78
N ILE A 2 7.63 -3.11 -1.34
CA ILE A 2 6.39 -3.81 -0.99
C ILE A 2 6.68 -5.27 -0.61
N TRP A 3 5.97 -5.79 0.38
CA TRP A 3 6.01 -7.20 0.79
C TRP A 3 4.69 -7.63 1.44
N PHE A 4 4.53 -8.92 1.71
CA PHE A 4 3.39 -9.45 2.45
C PHE A 4 3.75 -9.64 3.93
N GLU A 5 2.91 -9.15 4.82
CA GLU A 5 2.91 -9.48 6.25
C GLU A 5 1.87 -10.57 6.52
N GLU A 6 2.27 -11.69 7.11
CA GLU A 6 1.32 -12.74 7.50
C GLU A 6 0.67 -12.40 8.85
N LYS A 7 -0.64 -12.18 8.87
CA LYS A 7 -1.41 -11.93 10.09
C LYS A 7 -2.61 -12.85 10.20
N GLN A 8 -2.95 -13.19 11.44
CA GLN A 8 -4.23 -13.77 11.79
C GLN A 8 -5.25 -12.64 11.92
N VAL A 9 -6.33 -12.72 11.14
CA VAL A 9 -7.38 -11.70 11.12
C VAL A 9 -8.68 -12.35 11.55
N VAL A 10 -9.38 -11.70 12.48
CA VAL A 10 -10.73 -12.10 12.88
C VAL A 10 -11.71 -11.57 11.85
N LEU A 11 -12.47 -12.47 11.22
CA LEU A 11 -13.49 -12.15 10.24
C LEU A 11 -14.79 -11.71 10.94
N ARG A 12 -15.74 -11.19 10.15
CA ARG A 12 -17.04 -10.72 10.66
C ARG A 12 -17.87 -11.84 11.30
N ASP A 13 -17.65 -13.08 10.88
CA ASP A 13 -18.29 -14.29 11.43
C ASP A 13 -17.54 -14.87 12.65
N THR A 14 -16.61 -14.10 13.24
CA THR A 14 -15.76 -14.50 14.37
C THR A 14 -14.75 -15.60 14.05
N SER A 15 -14.71 -16.11 12.82
CA SER A 15 -13.68 -17.06 12.40
C SER A 15 -12.31 -16.37 12.26
N VAL A 16 -11.23 -17.12 12.50
CA VAL A 16 -9.86 -16.61 12.36
C VAL A 16 -9.25 -17.16 11.08
N LYS A 17 -8.69 -16.28 10.25
CA LYS A 17 -8.02 -16.68 9.01
C LYS A 17 -6.63 -16.06 8.91
N LYS A 18 -5.67 -16.88 8.46
CA LYS A 18 -4.32 -16.41 8.12
C LYS A 18 -4.35 -15.73 6.74
N LEU A 19 -4.01 -14.45 6.69
CA LEU A 19 -3.98 -13.65 5.47
C LEU A 19 -2.60 -13.03 5.25
N LYS A 20 -2.26 -12.85 3.97
CA LYS A 20 -1.09 -12.09 3.53
C LYS A 20 -1.52 -10.66 3.26
N LEU A 21 -1.24 -9.75 4.20
CA LEU A 21 -1.57 -8.33 4.08
C LEU A 21 -0.46 -7.62 3.31
N PRO A 22 -0.77 -6.77 2.32
CA PRO A 22 0.25 -5.97 1.65
C PRO A 22 0.77 -4.89 2.60
N TYR A 23 2.09 -4.75 2.68
CA TYR A 23 2.76 -3.66 3.38
C TYR A 23 3.64 -2.88 2.39
N VAL A 24 3.56 -1.55 2.44
CA VAL A 24 4.34 -0.65 1.56
C VAL A 24 5.12 0.35 2.40
N ASP A 25 6.43 0.42 2.14
CA ASP A 25 7.27 1.50 2.63
C ASP A 25 7.37 2.60 1.56
N ALA A 26 6.73 3.74 1.84
CA ALA A 26 6.70 4.89 0.95
C ALA A 26 8.11 5.47 0.70
N LYS A 27 9.05 5.36 1.64
CA LYS A 27 10.42 5.87 1.48
C LYS A 27 11.23 5.08 0.45
N LEU A 28 10.90 3.81 0.27
CA LEU A 28 11.53 2.92 -0.70
C LEU A 28 10.74 2.80 -2.01
N CYS A 29 9.55 3.42 -2.09
CA CYS A 29 8.69 3.35 -3.26
C CYS A 29 9.27 4.17 -4.41
N VAL A 30 9.39 3.56 -5.59
CA VAL A 30 9.89 4.20 -6.81
C VAL A 30 8.77 4.56 -7.80
N GLY A 31 7.51 4.37 -7.42
CA GLY A 31 6.36 4.68 -8.29
C GLY A 31 6.11 3.70 -9.43
N CYS A 32 6.57 2.45 -9.35
CA CYS A 32 6.43 1.47 -10.45
C CYS A 32 4.99 0.97 -10.73
N GLY A 33 4.03 1.22 -9.85
CA GLY A 33 2.61 0.87 -10.07
C GLY A 33 2.23 -0.61 -9.87
N ILE A 34 3.17 -1.51 -9.56
CA ILE A 34 2.86 -2.95 -9.46
C ILE A 34 1.83 -3.26 -8.36
N CYS A 35 1.87 -2.52 -7.25
CA CYS A 35 0.96 -2.69 -6.12
C CYS A 35 -0.48 -2.34 -6.47
N GLU A 36 -0.69 -1.31 -7.28
CA GLU A 36 -2.00 -0.90 -7.79
C GLU A 36 -2.50 -1.88 -8.85
N ASN A 37 -1.65 -2.24 -9.82
CA ASN A 37 -2.02 -3.14 -10.92
C ASN A 37 -2.37 -4.57 -10.46
N LYS A 38 -1.66 -5.10 -9.46
CA LYS A 38 -1.86 -6.46 -8.92
C LYS A 38 -2.79 -6.49 -7.71
N CYS A 39 -3.42 -5.37 -7.38
CA CYS A 39 -4.37 -5.33 -6.28
C CYS A 39 -5.50 -6.35 -6.54
N PRO A 40 -5.78 -7.29 -5.61
CA PRO A 40 -6.82 -8.30 -5.80
C PRO A 40 -8.24 -7.74 -5.63
N VAL A 41 -8.39 -6.47 -5.25
CA VAL A 41 -9.69 -5.82 -5.08
C VAL A 41 -10.30 -5.58 -6.45
N ARG A 42 -11.51 -6.12 -6.68
CA ARG A 42 -12.17 -6.15 -7.99
C ARG A 42 -12.72 -4.81 -8.48
N ASP A 43 -12.98 -3.90 -7.57
CA ASP A 43 -13.48 -2.56 -7.89
C ASP A 43 -12.29 -1.59 -8.00
N HIS A 44 -12.34 -0.46 -7.30
CA HIS A 44 -11.18 0.40 -7.16
C HIS A 44 -10.07 -0.30 -6.38
N ALA A 45 -8.86 -0.28 -6.95
CA ALA A 45 -7.67 -0.79 -6.28
C ALA A 45 -7.56 -0.16 -4.89
N ALA A 46 -7.35 -1.01 -3.87
CA ALA A 46 -7.22 -0.57 -2.48
C ALA A 46 -5.95 0.26 -2.24
N ILE A 47 -5.02 0.26 -3.18
CA ILE A 47 -3.81 1.08 -3.18
C ILE A 47 -3.68 1.77 -4.54
N ARG A 48 -3.23 3.03 -4.52
CA ARG A 48 -3.01 3.85 -5.71
C ARG A 48 -1.66 4.54 -5.65
N VAL A 49 -0.98 4.61 -6.79
CA VAL A 49 0.26 5.34 -6.97
C VAL A 49 -0.06 6.73 -7.52
N THR A 50 0.54 7.76 -6.92
CA THR A 50 0.41 9.15 -7.35
C THR A 50 1.78 9.81 -7.37
N SER A 51 1.90 10.99 -7.96
CA SER A 51 3.15 11.77 -7.96
C SER A 51 3.46 12.45 -6.61
N VAL A 52 2.57 12.32 -5.62
CA VAL A 52 2.77 12.92 -4.29
C VAL A 52 3.97 12.25 -3.62
N GLY A 53 4.94 13.06 -3.19
CA GLY A 53 6.20 12.60 -2.61
C GLY A 53 7.33 12.37 -3.62
N GLU A 54 7.16 12.75 -4.88
CA GLU A 54 8.23 12.63 -5.88
C GLU A 54 9.40 13.59 -5.59
N THR A 55 10.61 13.18 -5.97
CA THR A 55 11.84 13.95 -5.74
C THR A 55 11.93 15.22 -6.59
N ARG A 56 11.13 15.34 -7.66
CA ARG A 56 11.14 16.46 -8.62
C ARG A 56 10.43 17.71 -8.07
N SER A 57 9.51 17.55 -7.12
CA SER A 57 8.70 18.65 -6.58
C SER A 57 8.90 18.80 -5.07
N LYS A 58 9.39 19.97 -4.64
CA LYS A 58 9.60 20.27 -3.22
C LYS A 58 8.29 20.54 -2.46
N THR A 59 7.20 20.81 -3.16
CA THR A 59 5.89 21.19 -2.58
C THR A 59 4.89 20.04 -2.57
N ASN A 60 4.99 19.10 -3.50
CA ASN A 60 4.07 17.97 -3.61
C ASN A 60 4.48 16.82 -2.66
N ARG A 61 4.36 17.02 -1.34
CA ARG A 61 4.81 16.05 -0.31
C ARG A 61 3.64 15.31 0.35
N MET A 62 3.82 14.00 0.58
CA MET A 62 2.83 13.16 1.29
C MET A 62 3.06 13.16 2.81
N ILE A 63 4.32 13.28 3.24
CA ILE A 63 4.71 13.25 4.65
C ILE A 63 5.10 14.68 5.03
N LEU A 64 4.39 15.26 6.00
CA LEU A 64 4.76 16.54 6.59
C LEU A 64 5.93 16.29 7.55
N GLU A 65 7.11 16.79 7.20
CA GLU A 65 8.26 16.83 8.11
C GLU A 65 7.93 17.79 9.25
N LYS A 66 8.27 17.39 10.48
CA LYS A 66 8.01 18.15 11.70
C LYS A 66 9.11 19.16 11.95
#